data_AF-A0A371J8G3-F1
#
_entry.id   AF-A0A371J8G3-F1
#
_cell.length_a   1.000
_cell.length_b   1.000
_cell.length_c   1.000
_cell.angle_alpha   90.00
_cell.angle_beta   90.00
_cell.angle_gamma   90.00
#
_symmetry.space_group_name_H-M   'P 1'
#
loop_
_entity.id
_entity.type
_entity.pdbx_description
1 polymer ?
#
loop_
_entity_poly.entity_id
_entity_poly.type
_entity_poly.pdbx_seq_one_letter_code
_entity_poly.pdbx_strand_id
1 'polypeptide(L)'
;MAKQIVDNSEERFVKIRILSHSGDKIHLKLPIDFVKKMVKNNALDFFNTADDIIDSKKLLNMLLNAFDYNLLGEIAHLERNNGDVIRIRID
;
A
#
# COMPACT_ATOMS: atom_id res chain seq x y z
N MET A 1 21.40 16.30 -27.54
CA MET A 1 21.88 15.49 -26.40
C MET A 1 20.66 14.89 -25.72
N ALA A 2 20.47 13.58 -25.80
CA ALA A 2 19.41 12.92 -25.05
C ALA A 2 19.74 13.08 -23.56
N LYS A 3 18.81 13.66 -22.79
CA LYS A 3 18.93 13.79 -21.34
C LYS A 3 18.96 12.37 -20.79
N GLN A 4 20.15 11.90 -20.43
CA GLN A 4 20.33 10.61 -19.79
C GLN A 4 19.50 10.66 -18.52
N ILE A 5 18.43 9.84 -18.47
CA ILE A 5 17.69 9.62 -17.24
C ILE A 5 18.68 8.91 -16.34
N VAL A 6 19.26 9.66 -15.40
CA VAL A 6 20.10 9.10 -14.37
C VAL A 6 19.15 8.28 -13.50
N ASP A 7 19.18 6.97 -13.69
CA ASP A 7 18.50 5.99 -12.85
C ASP A 7 19.20 5.99 -11.49
N ASN A 8 18.76 6.90 -10.61
CA ASN A 8 19.42 7.16 -9.33
C ASN A 8 18.52 6.84 -8.13
N SER A 9 17.67 5.83 -8.24
CA SER A 9 16.89 5.39 -7.10
C SER A 9 16.83 3.88 -7.05
N GLU A 10 17.22 3.31 -5.91
CA GLU A 10 16.54 2.15 -5.37
C GLU A 10 15.05 2.51 -5.25
N GLU A 11 14.33 2.45 -6.37
CA GLU A 11 12.94 2.86 -6.42
C GLU A 11 12.14 1.82 -5.64
N ARG A 12 11.61 2.24 -4.49
CA ARG A 12 10.87 1.36 -3.60
C ARG A 12 9.40 1.37 -3.90
N PHE A 13 8.78 0.22 -3.72
CA PHE A 13 7.39 0.00 -4.08
C PHE A 13 6.60 -0.54 -2.90
N VAL A 14 5.39 -0.01 -2.76
CA VAL A 14 4.34 -0.60 -1.95
C VAL A 14 3.58 -1.58 -2.82
N LYS A 15 3.55 -2.84 -2.40
CA LYS A 15 2.74 -3.89 -3.01
C LYS A 15 1.53 -4.13 -2.12
N ILE A 16 0.34 -3.99 -2.69
CA ILE A 16 -0.93 -4.28 -2.04
C ILE A 16 -1.58 -5.44 -2.79
N ARG A 17 -1.94 -6.49 -2.07
CA ARG A 17 -2.64 -7.66 -2.60
C ARG A 17 -3.91 -7.88 -1.80
N ILE A 18 -5.04 -7.84 -2.48
CA ILE A 18 -6.35 -8.14 -1.92
C ILE A 18 -6.90 -9.34 -2.67
N LEU A 19 -7.24 -10.38 -1.92
CA LEU A 19 -7.92 -11.57 -2.41
C LEU A 19 -9.28 -11.58 -1.74
N SER A 20 -10.33 -11.26 -2.50
CA SER A 20 -11.70 -11.30 -2.02
C SER A 20 -12.24 -12.73 -2.08
N HIS A 21 -13.05 -13.09 -1.09
CA HIS A 21 -13.84 -14.31 -1.13
C HIS A 21 -14.83 -14.34 -2.30
N SER A 22 -15.31 -13.18 -2.76
CA SER A 22 -16.15 -13.05 -3.97
C SER A 22 -15.44 -13.43 -5.27
N GLY A 23 -14.12 -13.66 -5.22
CA GLY A 23 -13.30 -14.00 -6.38
C GLY A 23 -12.54 -12.81 -6.98
N ASP A 24 -12.86 -11.58 -6.56
CA ASP A 24 -12.14 -10.38 -6.98
C ASP A 24 -10.70 -10.39 -6.46
N LYS A 25 -9.76 -10.01 -7.32
CA LYS A 25 -8.33 -9.97 -7.00
C LYS A 25 -7.75 -8.63 -7.42
N ILE A 26 -7.17 -7.93 -6.45
CA ILE A 26 -6.52 -6.63 -6.67
C ILE A 26 -5.03 -6.79 -6.36
N HIS A 27 -4.18 -6.44 -7.33
CA HIS A 27 -2.74 -6.38 -7.19
C HIS A 27 -2.25 -4.99 -7.60
N LEU A 28 -1.72 -4.24 -6.63
CA LEU A 28 -1.14 -2.92 -6.87
C LEU A 28 0.35 -2.97 -6.58
N LYS A 29 1.13 -2.29 -7.41
CA LYS A 29 2.54 -1.98 -7.17
C LYS A 29 2.72 -0.48 -7.40
N LEU A 30 2.93 0.27 -6.34
CA LEU A 30 2.95 1.73 -6.36
C LEU A 30 4.30 2.25 -5.84
N PRO A 31 4.95 3.22 -6.50
CA PRO A 31 6.14 3.87 -5.96
C PRO A 31 5.82 4.51 -4.59
N ILE A 32 6.72 4.39 -3.62
CA ILE A 32 6.50 4.96 -2.27
C ILE A 32 6.19 6.45 -2.35
N ASP A 33 6.90 7.20 -3.19
CA ASP A 33 6.71 8.66 -3.32
C ASP A 33 5.32 9.02 -3.85
N PHE A 34 4.76 8.18 -4.73
CA PHE A 34 3.39 8.34 -5.18
C PHE A 34 2.42 8.10 -4.03
N VAL A 35 2.60 7.02 -3.27
CA VAL A 35 1.75 6.70 -2.12
C VAL A 35 1.82 7.82 -1.06
N LYS A 36 3.01 8.31 -0.70
CA LYS A 36 3.19 9.43 0.24
C LYS A 36 2.41 10.67 -0.19
N LYS A 37 2.48 11.04 -1.48
CA LYS A 37 1.75 12.19 -2.03
C LYS A 37 0.24 11.98 -2.00
N MET A 38 -0.22 10.79 -2.35
CA MET A 38 -1.65 10.48 -2.39
C MET A 38 -2.27 10.43 -0.99
N VAL A 39 -1.56 9.91 0.04
CA VAL A 39 -2.06 9.93 1.42
C VAL A 39 -2.14 11.36 1.93
N LYS A 40 -1.11 12.18 1.70
CA LYS A 40 -1.10 13.61 2.08
C LYS A 40 -2.25 14.40 1.44
N ASN A 41 -2.65 14.05 0.22
CA ASN A 41 -3.75 14.68 -0.49
C ASN A 41 -5.12 14.03 -0.21
N ASN A 42 -5.20 13.09 0.74
CA ASN A 42 -6.41 12.35 1.08
C ASN A 42 -7.06 11.63 -0.12
N ALA A 43 -6.24 11.27 -1.12
CA ALA A 43 -6.68 10.71 -2.41
C ALA A 43 -6.55 9.17 -2.47
N LEU A 44 -6.09 8.54 -1.38
CA LEU A 44 -5.94 7.09 -1.24
C LEU A 44 -7.14 6.52 -0.47
N ASP A 45 -8.18 6.13 -1.22
CA ASP A 45 -9.45 5.63 -0.65
C ASP A 45 -9.60 4.10 -0.75
N PHE A 46 -8.54 3.35 -1.06
CA PHE A 46 -8.58 1.89 -1.27
C PHE A 46 -9.07 1.09 -0.06
N PHE A 47 -8.98 1.66 1.14
CA PHE A 47 -9.34 0.98 2.39
C PHE A 47 -10.72 1.39 2.91
N ASN A 48 -11.44 2.24 2.19
CA ASN A 48 -12.77 2.70 2.58
C ASN A 48 -13.83 1.68 2.16
N THR A 49 -13.70 0.45 2.68
CA THR A 49 -14.73 -0.57 2.55
C THR A 49 -15.75 -0.36 3.66
N ALA A 50 -17.02 -0.15 3.31
CA ALA A 50 -18.13 0.21 4.19
C ALA A 50 -18.38 -0.70 5.41
N ASP A 51 -17.69 -1.84 5.50
CA ASP A 51 -17.64 -2.69 6.68
C ASP A 51 -16.36 -2.42 7.48
N ASP A 52 -16.39 -1.40 8.34
CA ASP A 52 -15.28 -0.92 9.19
C ASP A 52 -14.88 -1.92 10.29
N ILE A 53 -14.19 -3.01 9.91
CA ILE A 53 -13.45 -3.87 10.86
C ILE A 53 -12.00 -3.38 10.99
N ILE A 54 -11.47 -2.70 9.98
CA ILE A 54 -10.10 -2.18 9.95
C ILE A 54 -10.17 -0.66 9.98
N ASP A 55 -9.57 -0.05 11.00
CA ASP A 55 -9.41 1.40 11.07
C ASP A 55 -8.44 1.85 9.96
N SER A 56 -8.99 2.20 8.81
CA SER A 56 -8.26 2.56 7.60
C SER A 56 -7.32 3.74 7.82
N LYS A 57 -7.65 4.65 8.74
CA LYS A 57 -6.76 5.75 9.12
C LYS A 57 -5.55 5.24 9.89
N LYS A 58 -5.73 4.31 10.84
CA LYS A 58 -4.59 3.67 11.53
C LYS A 58 -3.70 2.87 10.57
N LEU A 59 -4.29 2.15 9.61
CA LEU A 59 -3.52 1.41 8.61
C LEU A 59 -2.69 2.33 7.72
N LEU A 60 -3.27 3.44 7.26
CA LEU A 60 -2.57 4.46 6.49
C LEU A 60 -1.43 5.11 7.30
N ASN A 61 -1.69 5.45 8.56
CA ASN A 61 -0.66 6.01 9.45
C ASN A 61 0.49 5.01 9.69
N MET A 62 0.18 3.72 9.86
CA MET A 62 1.19 2.67 9.98
C MET A 62 2.05 2.56 8.72
N LEU A 63 1.43 2.65 7.54
CA LEU A 63 2.15 2.67 6.26
C LEU A 63 3.07 3.89 6.11
N LEU A 64 2.58 5.08 6.47
CA LEU A 64 3.39 6.30 6.45
C LEU A 64 4.61 6.18 7.36
N ASN A 65 4.41 5.71 8.59
CA ASN A 65 5.49 5.46 9.54
C ASN A 65 6.49 4.44 9.00
N ALA A 66 6.02 3.36 8.37
CA ALA A 66 6.89 2.36 7.75
C ALA A 66 7.77 2.97 6.65
N PHE A 67 7.24 3.92 5.87
CA PHE A 67 8.04 4.63 4.87
C PHE A 67 9.08 5.57 5.50
N ASP A 68 8.73 6.23 6.59
CA ASP A 68 9.62 7.18 7.26
C ASP A 68 10.72 6.47 8.05
N TYR A 69 10.44 5.26 8.55
CA TYR A 69 11.42 4.36 9.16
C TYR A 69 12.23 3.54 8.16
N ASN A 70 12.03 3.75 6.86
CA ASN A 70 12.77 3.06 5.81
C ASN A 70 12.62 1.53 5.85
N LEU A 71 11.47 1.02 6.32
CA LEU A 71 11.25 -0.42 6.52
C LEU A 71 11.04 -1.14 5.18
N LEU A 72 11.49 -2.39 5.13
CA LEU A 72 11.30 -3.32 4.03
C LEU A 72 10.64 -4.60 4.55
N GLY A 73 9.87 -5.27 3.71
CA GLY A 73 9.18 -6.52 4.04
C GLY A 73 7.69 -6.36 4.24
N GLU A 74 7.07 -7.39 4.81
CA GLU A 74 5.63 -7.44 5.04
C GLU A 74 5.24 -6.48 6.18
N ILE A 75 4.35 -5.54 5.88
CA ILE A 75 3.88 -4.50 6.80
C ILE A 75 2.55 -4.89 7.43
N ALA A 76 1.69 -5.57 6.67
CA ALA A 76 0.40 -6.02 7.16
C ALA A 76 -0.05 -7.29 6.45
N HIS A 77 -0.66 -8.19 7.22
CA HIS A 77 -1.38 -9.35 6.73
C HIS A 77 -2.67 -9.47 7.54
N LEU A 78 -3.81 -9.31 6.86
CA LEU A 78 -5.12 -9.35 7.47
C LEU A 78 -5.95 -10.44 6.79
N GLU A 79 -6.53 -11.31 7.60
CA GLU A 79 -7.52 -12.29 7.20
C GLU A 79 -8.85 -11.91 7.86
N ARG A 80 -9.88 -11.71 7.04
CA ARG A 80 -11.20 -11.30 7.52
C ARG A 80 -12.10 -12.53 7.72
N ASN A 81 -13.08 -12.42 8.62
CA ASN A 81 -14.04 -13.50 8.89
C ASN A 81 -14.86 -13.92 7.66
N ASN A 82 -14.99 -13.04 6.67
CA ASN A 82 -15.65 -13.33 5.39
C ASN A 82 -14.73 -14.05 4.38
N GLY A 83 -13.48 -14.36 4.75
CA GLY A 83 -12.50 -15.05 3.91
C GLY A 83 -11.61 -14.13 3.06
N ASP A 84 -11.76 -12.80 3.16
CA ASP A 84 -10.89 -11.88 2.44
C ASP A 84 -9.48 -11.85 3.04
N VAL A 85 -8.47 -11.79 2.17
CA VAL A 85 -7.06 -11.71 2.58
C VAL A 85 -6.43 -10.45 2.00
N ILE A 86 -5.88 -9.61 2.86
CA ILE A 86 -5.18 -8.37 2.50
C ILE A 86 -3.72 -8.48 2.93
N ARG A 87 -2.80 -8.24 2.00
CA ARG A 87 -1.35 -8.21 2.26
C ARG A 87 -0.74 -6.92 1.76
N ILE A 88 0.09 -6.30 2.58
CA ILE A 88 0.82 -5.08 2.25
C ILE A 88 2.30 -5.29 2.52
N ARG A 89 3.13 -5.00 1.52
CA ARG A 89 4.58 -5.20 1.56
C ARG A 89 5.31 -4.01 0.96
N ILE A 90 6.46 -3.67 1.52
CA ILE A 90 7.39 -2.70 0.95
C ILE A 90 8.60 -3.46 0.42
N ASP A 91 8.94 -3.22 -0.84
CA ASP A 91 10.16 -3.72 -1.49
C ASP A 91 11.04 -2.56 -1.94
#